data_AF-A0A2V9XYE8-F1
#
_entry.id   AF-A0A2V9XYE8-F1
#
_cell.length_a   1.000
_cell.length_b   1.000
_cell.length_c   1.000
_cell.angle_alpha   90.00
_cell.angle_beta   90.00
_cell.angle_gamma   90.00
#
_symmetry.space_group_name_H-M   'P 1'
#
loop_
_entity.id
_entity.type
_entity.pdbx_description
1 polymer ?
#
loop_
_entity_poly.entity_id
_entity_poly.type
_entity_poly.pdbx_seq_one_letter_code
_entity_poly.pdbx_strand_id
1 'polypeptide(L)'
;MSKHCRARTKTGKPCKAVAVDGGLCAFHADPKRAAQLGRMGGTKNRRHDPLRSETEPLRPPQTAKEVKDLLAEAMAGIHAGRLEPRMGSVIAYLGTALLKLPGTH
;
A
#
# COMPACT_ATOMS: atom_id res chain seq x y z
N MET A 1 -0.92 -40.45 16.59
CA MET A 1 -1.44 -39.35 15.75
C MET A 1 -0.30 -38.60 15.08
N SER A 2 -0.41 -38.30 13.78
CA SER A 2 0.52 -37.37 13.10
C SER A 2 0.46 -35.99 13.76
N LYS A 3 1.62 -35.40 14.08
CA LYS A 3 1.70 -34.01 14.60
C LYS A 3 1.35 -32.98 13.54
N HIS A 4 1.38 -33.36 12.27
CA HIS A 4 1.09 -32.48 11.13
C HIS A 4 -0.30 -32.73 10.56
N CYS A 5 -0.85 -31.68 9.98
CA CYS A 5 -2.12 -31.66 9.29
C CYS A 5 -2.18 -32.75 8.20
N ARG A 6 -3.23 -33.56 8.22
CA ARG A 6 -3.43 -34.66 7.27
C ARG A 6 -3.90 -34.21 5.87
N ALA A 7 -4.27 -32.94 5.71
CA ALA A 7 -4.74 -32.41 4.43
C ALA A 7 -3.60 -32.13 3.44
N ARG A 8 -3.96 -31.92 2.17
CA ARG A 8 -3.05 -31.50 1.10
C ARG A 8 -3.24 -30.03 0.78
N THR A 9 -2.16 -29.37 0.39
CA THR A 9 -2.20 -28.02 -0.19
C THR A 9 -2.95 -28.03 -1.51
N LYS A 10 -3.31 -26.84 -2.02
CA LYS A 10 -3.89 -26.68 -3.37
C LYS A 10 -2.99 -27.26 -4.48
N THR A 11 -1.69 -27.34 -4.26
CA THR A 11 -0.70 -27.94 -5.19
C THR A 11 -0.50 -29.44 -4.96
N GLY A 12 -1.35 -30.08 -4.14
CA GLY A 12 -1.33 -31.53 -3.90
C GLY A 12 -0.26 -32.02 -2.92
N LYS A 13 0.60 -31.13 -2.39
CA LYS A 13 1.65 -31.50 -1.43
C LYS A 13 1.07 -31.70 -0.02
N PRO A 14 1.63 -32.58 0.83
CA PRO A 14 1.20 -32.71 2.22
C PRO A 14 1.34 -31.39 2.98
N CYS A 15 0.35 -31.05 3.80
CA CYS A 15 0.40 -29.87 4.64
C CYS A 15 1.40 -30.07 5.80
N LYS A 16 2.39 -29.17 5.93
CA LYS A 16 3.42 -29.24 6.98
C LYS A 16 2.99 -28.58 8.30
N ALA A 17 1.85 -27.90 8.33
CA ALA A 17 1.37 -27.21 9.53
C ALA A 17 1.00 -28.19 10.64
N VAL A 18 1.11 -27.76 11.89
CA VAL A 18 0.72 -28.57 13.06
C VAL A 18 -0.80 -28.79 13.05
N ALA A 19 -1.22 -30.01 13.39
CA ALA A 19 -2.63 -30.34 13.57
C ALA A 19 -3.12 -29.76 14.91
N VAL A 20 -4.30 -29.12 14.90
CA VAL A 20 -4.92 -28.50 16.09
C VAL A 20 -6.20 -29.20 16.50
N ASP A 21 -7.05 -29.57 15.54
CA ASP A 21 -8.32 -30.26 15.79
C ASP A 21 -8.64 -31.21 14.62
N GLY A 22 -9.20 -32.39 14.93
CA GLY A 22 -9.58 -33.40 13.92
C GLY A 22 -8.45 -33.85 12.99
N GLY A 23 -7.18 -33.67 13.39
CA GLY A 23 -6.01 -33.92 12.54
C GLY A 23 -5.75 -32.86 11.45
N LEU A 24 -6.43 -31.72 11.51
CA LEU A 24 -6.31 -30.59 10.57
C LEU A 24 -5.60 -29.41 11.22
N CYS A 25 -4.91 -28.57 10.43
CA CYS A 25 -4.42 -27.28 10.93
C CYS A 25 -5.55 -26.24 10.95
N ALA A 26 -5.36 -25.13 11.66
CA ALA A 26 -6.37 -24.07 11.80
C ALA A 26 -6.97 -23.59 10.47
N PHE A 27 -6.18 -23.55 9.38
CA PHE A 27 -6.69 -23.13 8.07
C PHE A 27 -7.42 -24.22 7.28
N HIS A 28 -7.10 -25.49 7.49
CA HIS A 28 -7.84 -26.59 6.86
C HIS A 28 -9.08 -27.00 7.68
N ALA A 29 -9.07 -26.77 8.99
CA ALA A 29 -10.22 -26.95 9.86
C ALA A 29 -11.31 -25.90 9.60
N ASP A 30 -10.93 -24.66 9.28
CA ASP A 30 -11.86 -23.58 8.90
C ASP A 30 -11.39 -22.81 7.64
N PRO A 31 -11.80 -23.26 6.44
CA PRO A 31 -11.47 -22.59 5.19
C PRO A 31 -12.05 -21.18 5.07
N LYS A 32 -13.19 -20.89 5.71
CA LYS A 32 -13.83 -19.56 5.65
C LYS A 32 -12.99 -18.55 6.43
N ARG A 33 -12.52 -18.94 7.63
CA ARG A 33 -11.60 -18.12 8.43
C ARG A 33 -10.26 -17.93 7.75
N ALA A 34 -9.71 -18.96 7.10
CA ALA A 34 -8.49 -18.84 6.30
C ALA A 34 -8.65 -17.79 5.18
N ALA A 35 -9.75 -17.82 4.44
CA ALA A 35 -10.05 -16.84 3.39
C ALA A 35 -10.26 -15.43 3.95
N GLN A 36 -10.90 -15.28 5.11
CA GLN A 36 -11.05 -13.99 5.79
C GLN A 36 -9.69 -13.39 6.17
N LEU A 37 -8.82 -14.18 6.80
CA LEU A 37 -7.48 -13.74 7.20
C LEU A 37 -6.61 -13.41 6.00
N GLY A 38 -6.70 -14.21 4.92
CA GLY A 38 -6.03 -13.92 3.65
C GLY A 38 -6.48 -12.58 3.05
N ARG A 39 -7.79 -12.29 3.05
CA ARG A 39 -8.32 -10.99 2.60
C ARG A 39 -7.82 -9.83 3.46
N MET A 40 -7.86 -9.97 4.79
CA MET A 40 -7.36 -8.94 5.72
C MET A 40 -5.86 -8.66 5.55
N GLY A 41 -5.05 -9.69 5.34
CA GLY A 41 -3.63 -9.53 5.05
C GLY A 41 -3.39 -8.83 3.72
N GLY A 42 -4.16 -9.21 2.69
CA GLY A 42 -4.09 -8.59 1.37
C GLY A 42 -4.50 -7.11 1.37
N THR A 43 -5.56 -6.74 2.08
CA THR A 43 -5.99 -5.33 2.17
C THR A 43 -5.01 -4.46 2.92
N LYS A 44 -4.43 -4.94 4.04
CA LYS A 44 -3.41 -4.19 4.79
C LYS A 44 -2.13 -3.94 3.97
N ASN A 45 -1.78 -4.82 3.04
CA ASN A 45 -0.60 -4.68 2.20
C ASN A 45 -0.85 -3.91 0.89
N ARG A 46 -2.09 -3.48 0.61
CA ARG A 46 -2.36 -2.56 -0.51
C ARG A 46 -1.87 -1.17 -0.12
N ARG A 47 -0.62 -0.87 -0.51
CA ARG A 47 -0.04 0.48 -0.44
C ARG A 47 -0.79 1.50 -1.32
N HIS A 48 -1.64 1.02 -2.22
CA HIS A 48 -2.49 1.80 -3.11
C HIS A 48 -3.88 1.16 -3.10
N ASP A 49 -4.68 1.49 -2.10
CA ASP A 49 -6.12 1.20 -2.13
C ASP A 49 -6.82 2.48 -2.62
N PRO A 50 -7.21 2.58 -3.90
CA PRO A 50 -7.90 3.76 -4.42
C PRO A 50 -9.24 4.04 -3.70
N LEU A 51 -9.79 3.08 -2.96
CA LEU A 51 -10.98 3.29 -2.11
C LEU A 51 -10.66 3.83 -0.70
N ARG A 52 -9.43 3.65 -0.20
CA ARG A 52 -8.96 4.24 1.07
C ARG A 52 -8.13 5.50 0.87
N SER A 53 -7.65 5.73 -0.34
CA SER A 53 -7.17 7.02 -0.80
C SER A 53 -8.39 7.92 -0.99
N GLU A 54 -8.98 8.36 0.11
CA GLU A 54 -9.66 9.66 0.18
C GLU A 54 -8.59 10.76 0.09
N THR A 55 -7.72 10.66 -0.91
CA THR A 55 -6.96 11.83 -1.32
C THR A 55 -8.00 12.66 -2.04
N GLU A 56 -8.62 13.59 -1.31
CA GLU A 56 -9.31 14.72 -1.93
C GLU A 56 -8.52 15.11 -3.17
N PRO A 57 -9.15 15.18 -4.37
CA PRO A 57 -8.42 15.49 -5.58
C PRO A 57 -7.74 16.83 -5.36
N LEU A 58 -6.42 16.78 -5.17
CA LEU A 58 -5.62 17.98 -4.98
C LEU A 58 -5.79 18.79 -6.26
N ARG A 59 -6.36 19.99 -6.09
CA ARG A 59 -6.39 20.99 -7.16
C ARG A 59 -4.97 21.12 -7.70
N PRO A 60 -4.75 20.95 -9.01
CA PRO A 60 -3.45 21.24 -9.59
C PRO A 60 -3.14 22.73 -9.40
N PRO A 61 -1.86 23.09 -9.13
CA PRO A 61 -1.47 24.49 -9.01
C PRO A 61 -1.72 25.21 -10.33
N GLN A 62 -2.38 26.36 -10.28
CA GLN A 62 -2.77 27.14 -11.45
C GLN A 62 -1.77 28.25 -11.78
N THR A 63 -0.91 28.61 -10.83
CA THR A 63 0.05 29.71 -10.97
C THR A 63 1.46 29.26 -10.62
N ALA A 64 2.46 29.96 -11.19
CA ALA A 64 3.86 29.73 -10.84
C ALA A 64 4.14 29.97 -9.34
N LYS A 65 3.36 30.85 -8.69
CA LYS A 65 3.44 31.08 -7.24
C LYS A 65 3.00 29.84 -6.48
N GLU A 66 1.84 29.26 -6.83
CA GLU A 66 1.34 28.04 -6.18
C GLU A 66 2.31 26.86 -6.33
N VAL A 67 2.97 26.73 -7.48
CA VAL A 67 4.01 25.70 -7.65
C VAL A 67 5.19 25.92 -6.70
N LYS A 68 5.64 27.17 -6.51
CA LYS A 68 6.72 27.50 -5.58
C LYS A 68 6.33 27.23 -4.13
N ASP A 69 5.11 27.60 -3.75
CA ASP A 69 4.58 27.37 -2.40
C ASP A 69 4.53 25.86 -2.09
N LEU A 70 4.03 25.05 -3.02
CA LEU A 70 4.00 23.59 -2.90
C LEU A 70 5.40 22.97 -2.76
N LEU A 71 6.38 23.47 -3.51
CA LEU A 71 7.76 23.00 -3.41
C LEU A 71 8.38 23.34 -2.04
N ALA A 72 8.11 24.54 -1.52
CA ALA A 72 8.57 24.95 -0.20
C ALA A 72 7.97 24.07 0.92
N GLU A 73 6.68 23.76 0.82
CA GLU A 73 6.00 22.84 1.75
C GLU A 73 6.59 21.43 1.69
N ALA A 74 6.87 20.92 0.49
CA ALA A 74 7.53 19.62 0.33
C ALA A 74 8.92 19.61 0.98
N MET A 75 9.72 20.67 0.81
CA MET A 75 11.03 20.81 1.45
C MET A 75 10.92 20.80 2.99
N ALA A 76 9.97 21.56 3.55
CA ALA A 76 9.73 21.59 4.99
C ALA A 76 9.23 20.23 5.52
N GLY A 77 8.38 19.54 4.76
CA GLY A 77 7.88 18.20 5.08
C GLY A 77 9.00 17.15 5.16
N ILE A 78 9.95 17.20 4.22
CA ILE A 78 11.13 16.31 4.21
C ILE A 78 12.00 16.58 5.43
N HIS A 79 12.29 17.86 5.71
CA HIS A 79 13.11 18.24 6.85
C HIS A 79 12.48 17.80 8.19
N ALA A 80 11.16 17.86 8.29
CA ALA A 80 10.41 17.43 9.48
C ALA A 80 10.18 15.90 9.55
N GLY A 81 10.66 15.11 8.59
CA GLY A 81 10.42 13.66 8.53
C GLY A 81 8.95 13.28 8.24
N ARG A 82 8.12 14.25 7.83
CA ARG A 82 6.70 14.04 7.48
C ARG A 82 6.51 13.64 6.02
N LEU A 83 7.51 13.88 5.17
CA LEU A 83 7.53 13.50 3.77
C LEU A 83 8.81 12.72 3.46
N GLU A 84 8.66 11.55 2.85
CA GLU A 84 9.80 10.76 2.40
C GLU A 84 10.60 11.52 1.31
N PRO A 85 11.95 11.59 1.39
CA PRO A 85 12.77 12.30 0.41
C PRO A 85 12.49 11.87 -1.04
N ARG A 86 12.21 10.57 -1.26
CA ARG A 86 11.84 10.02 -2.57
C ARG A 86 10.57 10.67 -3.14
N MET A 87 9.55 10.87 -2.31
CA MET A 87 8.31 11.54 -2.72
C MET A 87 8.58 13.02 -3.00
N GLY A 88 9.40 13.66 -2.18
CA GLY A 88 9.89 15.02 -2.42
C GLY A 88 10.58 15.22 -3.77
N SER A 89 11.44 14.27 -4.19
CA SER A 89 12.10 14.33 -5.50
C SER A 89 11.10 14.27 -6.67
N VAL A 90 10.02 13.49 -6.55
CA VAL A 90 8.98 13.44 -7.59
C VAL A 90 8.25 14.78 -7.68
N ILE A 91 7.91 15.40 -6.54
CA ILE A 91 7.26 16.72 -6.50
C ILE A 91 8.17 17.78 -7.13
N ALA A 92 9.46 17.78 -6.81
CA ALA A 92 10.44 18.71 -7.39
C ALA A 92 10.54 18.59 -8.92
N TYR A 93 10.56 17.35 -9.42
CA TYR A 93 10.58 17.08 -10.85
C TYR A 93 9.31 17.61 -11.56
N LEU A 94 8.13 17.32 -11.01
CA LEU A 94 6.86 17.80 -11.56
C LEU A 94 6.73 19.33 -11.50
N GLY A 95 7.11 19.95 -10.38
CA GLY A 95 7.09 21.40 -10.22
C GLY A 95 8.01 22.10 -11.23
N THR A 96 9.19 21.52 -11.51
CA THR A 96 10.09 22.04 -12.54
C THR A 96 9.46 21.97 -13.94
N ALA A 97 8.75 20.89 -14.27
CA ALA A 97 8.05 20.77 -15.55
C ALA A 97 6.94 21.83 -15.69
N LEU A 98 6.16 22.05 -14.63
CA LEU A 98 5.08 23.05 -14.62
C LEU A 98 5.60 24.49 -14.75
N LEU A 99 6.71 24.81 -14.09
CA LEU A 99 7.34 26.14 -14.19
C LEU A 99 7.95 26.45 -15.57
N LYS A 100 8.27 25.42 -16.36
CA LYS A 100 8.86 25.57 -17.70
C LYS A 100 7.82 25.71 -18.81
N LEU A 101 6.54 25.48 -18.52
CA LEU A 101 5.49 25.68 -19.52
C LEU A 101 5.29 27.19 -19.74
N PRO A 102 5.33 27.69 -20.99
CA PRO A 102 4.96 29.07 -21.27
C PRO A 102 3.52 29.29 -20.83
N GLY A 103 3.28 30.35 -20.08
CA GLY A 103 1.98 30.60 -19.46
C GLY A 103 0.86 30.60 -20.50
N THR A 104 -0.18 29.79 -20.27
CA THR A 104 -1.46 29.95 -20.93
C THR A 104 -2.19 31.10 -20.26
N HIS A 105 -1.83 32.32 -20.65
CA HIS A 105 -2.61 33.54 -20.42
C HIS A 105 -2.62 34.34 -21.71
#